data_AF-A0A015LVL1-F1
#
_entry.id   AF-A0A015LVL1-F1
#
_cell.length_a   1.000
_cell.length_b   1.000
_cell.length_c   1.000
_cell.angle_alpha   90.00
_cell.angle_beta   90.00
_cell.angle_gamma   90.00
#
_symmetry.space_group_name_H-M   'P 1'
#
loop_
_entity.id
_entity.type
_entity.pdbx_description
1 polymer ?
#
loop_
_entity_poly.entity_id
_entity_poly.type
_entity_poly.pdbx_seq_one_letter_code
_entity_poly.pdbx_strand_id
1 'polypeptide(L)'
;MDKFRRCRIGSEVFGSALSFRHIKSSYVLAKFITTDGEVNRYPGQVQYYFKHEIDLPNGPTEHYLAFIRWYRPADTANIRYHFSIDDTEETETCNVELWKTDFFPESRDCIIPVHNILCQFVPAKYKISSNRNATEYLAINPLNRKFHIR
;
A
#
# COMPACT_ATOMS: atom_id res chain seq x y z
N MET A 1 23.67 -6.03 -0.39
CA MET A 1 22.25 -6.40 -0.23
C MET A 1 21.68 -6.62 -1.61
N ASP A 2 21.23 -7.84 -1.88
CA ASP A 2 20.63 -8.18 -3.16
C ASP A 2 19.20 -7.64 -3.23
N LYS A 3 18.96 -6.82 -4.26
CA LYS A 3 17.66 -6.21 -4.50
C LYS A 3 16.90 -7.02 -5.55
N PHE A 4 15.67 -7.41 -5.20
CA PHE A 4 14.80 -8.17 -6.08
C PHE A 4 13.69 -7.29 -6.64
N ARG A 5 13.36 -7.54 -7.91
CA ARG A 5 12.36 -6.76 -8.65
C ARG A 5 10.92 -7.22 -8.40
N ARG A 6 10.74 -8.43 -7.87
CA ARG A 6 9.46 -9.08 -7.66
C ARG A 6 9.50 -9.91 -6.39
N CYS A 7 8.36 -10.04 -5.74
CA CYS A 7 8.14 -10.94 -4.62
C CYS A 7 6.87 -11.74 -4.87
N ARG A 8 6.88 -13.04 -4.56
CA ARG A 8 5.66 -13.86 -4.55
C ARG A 8 5.17 -13.97 -3.12
N ILE A 9 3.93 -13.56 -2.87
CA ILE A 9 3.28 -13.65 -1.57
C ILE A 9 2.00 -14.45 -1.78
N GLY A 10 1.94 -15.66 -1.21
CA GLY A 10 0.89 -16.62 -1.53
C GLY A 10 0.88 -16.96 -3.02
N SER A 11 -0.28 -16.80 -3.66
CA SER A 11 -0.49 -17.04 -5.11
C SER A 11 -0.21 -15.81 -5.99
N GLU A 12 0.03 -14.64 -5.39
CA GLU A 12 0.19 -13.38 -6.12
C GLU A 12 1.66 -12.99 -6.29
N VAL A 13 1.97 -12.36 -7.43
CA VAL A 13 3.29 -11.81 -7.73
C VAL A 13 3.21 -10.29 -7.67
N PHE A 14 3.95 -9.72 -6.74
CA PHE A 14 4.07 -8.30 -6.53
C PHE A 14 5.32 -7.77 -7.24
N GLY A 15 5.15 -6.68 -7.98
CA GLY A 15 6.23 -5.99 -8.67
C GLY A 15 6.92 -4.96 -7.79
N SER A 16 7.87 -4.25 -8.40
CA SER A 16 8.55 -3.11 -7.79
C SER A 16 8.88 -2.07 -8.87
N ALA A 17 9.09 -0.83 -8.46
CA ALA A 17 9.46 0.27 -9.35
C ALA A 17 10.84 0.06 -10.01
N LEU A 18 11.71 -0.77 -9.42
CA LEU A 18 12.98 -1.20 -10.03
C LEU A 18 12.80 -1.93 -11.38
N SER A 19 11.58 -2.42 -11.67
CA SER A 19 11.25 -3.05 -12.94
C SER A 19 10.15 -2.27 -13.67
N PHE A 20 10.53 -1.49 -14.69
CA PHE A 20 9.58 -0.74 -15.53
C PHE A 20 8.43 -1.60 -16.06
N ARG A 21 8.69 -2.85 -16.48
CA ARG A 21 7.64 -3.78 -16.97
C ARG A 21 6.61 -4.17 -15.90
N HIS A 22 6.94 -4.03 -14.63
CA HIS A 22 6.14 -4.45 -13.48
C HIS A 22 5.81 -3.27 -12.56
N ILE A 23 5.96 -2.03 -13.02
CA ILE A 23 5.66 -0.84 -12.21
C ILE A 23 4.19 -0.80 -11.79
N LYS A 24 3.28 -1.31 -12.63
CA LYS A 24 1.85 -1.39 -12.30
C LYS A 24 1.56 -2.32 -11.12
N SER A 25 2.35 -3.38 -10.95
CA SER A 25 2.21 -4.30 -9.81
C SER A 25 3.05 -3.90 -8.59
N SER A 26 3.65 -2.71 -8.60
CA SER A 26 4.42 -2.16 -7.46
C SER A 26 3.57 -1.37 -6.47
N TYR A 27 2.34 -1.01 -6.84
CA TYR A 27 1.42 -0.27 -5.99
C TYR A 27 0.73 -1.23 -5.03
N VAL A 28 0.95 -1.03 -3.73
CA VAL A 28 0.49 -1.93 -2.69
C VAL A 28 -0.18 -1.18 -1.54
N LEU A 29 -1.17 -1.80 -0.95
CA LEU A 29 -1.67 -1.44 0.37
C LEU A 29 -0.98 -2.33 1.39
N ALA A 30 -0.43 -1.73 2.44
CA ALA A 30 0.05 -2.45 3.61
C ALA A 30 -0.91 -2.23 4.79
N LYS A 31 -1.01 -3.25 5.64
CA LYS A 31 -1.78 -3.20 6.89
C LYS A 31 -0.86 -3.22 8.09
N PHE A 32 -1.22 -2.44 9.11
CA PHE A 32 -0.58 -2.40 10.41
C PHE A 32 -1.67 -2.47 11.47
N ILE A 33 -1.42 -3.26 12.51
CA ILE A 33 -2.28 -3.36 13.67
C ILE A 33 -1.64 -2.50 14.74
N THR A 34 -2.36 -1.49 15.22
CA THR A 34 -1.90 -0.64 16.32
C THR A 34 -2.13 -1.30 17.67
N THR A 35 -1.56 -0.74 18.73
CA THR A 35 -1.61 -1.31 20.09
C THR A 35 -3.01 -1.40 20.67
N ASP A 36 -3.92 -0.55 20.20
CA ASP A 36 -5.35 -0.53 20.51
C ASP A 36 -6.17 -1.54 19.68
N GLY A 37 -5.53 -2.26 18.75
CA GLY A 37 -6.19 -3.23 17.87
C GLY A 37 -6.72 -2.65 16.57
N GLU A 38 -6.59 -1.35 16.33
CA GLU A 38 -7.04 -0.71 15.10
C GLU A 38 -6.20 -1.13 13.89
N VAL A 39 -6.86 -1.34 12.75
CA VAL A 39 -6.20 -1.77 11.51
C VAL A 39 -6.00 -0.59 10.58
N ASN A 40 -4.78 -0.07 10.55
CA ASN A 40 -4.40 1.02 9.67
C ASN A 40 -3.89 0.51 8.32
N ARG A 41 -4.37 1.12 7.23
CA ARG A 41 -3.99 0.78 5.85
C ARG A 41 -3.27 1.96 5.21
N TYR A 42 -2.12 1.70 4.60
CA TYR A 42 -1.31 2.71 3.91
C TYR A 42 -1.00 2.29 2.47
N PRO A 43 -1.29 3.14 1.48
CA PRO A 43 -0.89 2.92 0.10
C PRO A 43 0.54 3.38 -0.11
N GLY A 44 1.31 2.56 -0.83
CA GLY A 44 2.67 2.89 -1.21
C GLY A 44 3.07 2.26 -2.53
N GLN A 45 4.24 2.65 -2.99
CA GLN A 45 4.90 2.05 -4.13
C GLN A 45 6.16 1.33 -3.69
N VAL A 46 6.19 0.01 -3.87
CA VAL A 46 7.39 -0.80 -3.62
C VAL A 46 8.47 -0.38 -4.60
N GLN A 47 9.62 0.03 -4.10
CA GLN A 47 10.77 0.36 -4.95
C GLN A 47 11.60 -0.89 -5.24
N TYR A 48 11.81 -1.75 -4.25
CA TYR A 48 12.48 -3.04 -4.37
C TYR A 48 12.22 -3.92 -3.15
N TYR A 49 12.41 -5.23 -3.32
CA TYR A 49 12.47 -6.21 -2.23
C TYR A 49 13.90 -6.57 -1.92
N PHE A 50 14.15 -7.11 -0.74
CA PHE A 50 15.47 -7.61 -0.35
C PHE A 50 15.32 -8.66 0.76
N LYS A 51 16.42 -9.36 1.07
CA LYS A 51 16.50 -10.30 2.18
C LYS A 51 17.37 -9.71 3.28
N HIS A 52 17.02 -9.99 4.51
CA HIS A 52 17.82 -9.67 5.67
C HIS A 52 17.82 -10.85 6.64
N GLU A 53 19.00 -11.28 7.06
CA GLU A 53 19.14 -12.29 8.09
C GLU A 53 19.08 -11.63 9.46
N ILE A 54 18.24 -12.15 10.34
CA ILE A 54 18.08 -11.69 11.71
C ILE A 54 18.49 -12.84 12.63
N ASP A 55 19.42 -12.56 13.54
CA ASP A 55 19.80 -13.49 14.60
C ASP A 55 18.70 -13.55 15.66
N LEU A 56 17.91 -14.61 15.64
CA LEU A 56 16.91 -14.89 16.66
C LEU A 56 17.48 -15.89 17.69
N PRO A 57 16.91 -16.00 18.90
CA PRO A 57 17.36 -16.97 19.90
C PRO A 57 17.38 -18.43 19.41
N ASN A 58 16.59 -18.75 18.38
CA ASN A 58 16.51 -20.07 17.77
C ASN A 58 17.47 -20.25 16.57
N GLY A 59 18.32 -19.26 16.31
CA GLY A 59 19.27 -19.21 15.20
C GLY A 59 18.95 -18.12 14.16
N PRO A 60 19.88 -17.89 13.22
CA PRO A 60 19.68 -16.93 12.14
C PRO A 60 18.49 -17.31 11.26
N THR A 61 17.63 -16.35 10.96
CA THR A 61 16.46 -16.55 10.08
C THR A 61 16.44 -15.49 9.00
N GLU A 62 16.20 -15.91 7.76
CA GLU A 62 16.08 -15.00 6.61
C GLU A 62 14.67 -14.41 6.51
N HIS A 63 14.57 -13.08 6.46
CA HIS A 63 13.33 -12.33 6.32
C HIS A 63 13.28 -11.57 4.99
N TYR A 64 12.10 -11.56 4.38
CA TYR A 64 11.85 -10.80 3.15
C TYR A 64 11.36 -9.38 3.48
N LEU A 65 12.25 -8.44 3.16
CA LEU A 65 12.18 -6.97 3.18
C LEU A 65 11.40 -6.40 1.99
N ALA A 66 10.55 -5.38 2.19
CA ALA A 66 10.14 -4.47 1.11
C ALA A 66 10.53 -3.03 1.48
N PHE A 67 11.16 -2.30 0.55
CA PHE A 67 11.33 -0.85 0.65
C PHE A 67 10.21 -0.16 -0.13
N ILE A 68 9.39 0.62 0.55
CA ILE A 68 8.14 1.21 0.04
C ILE A 68 8.15 2.72 0.28
N ARG A 69 7.85 3.48 -0.77
CA ARG A 69 7.55 4.92 -0.63
C ARG A 69 6.06 5.09 -0.38
N TRP A 70 5.71 5.73 0.74
CA TRP A 70 4.33 5.88 1.21
C TRP A 70 3.70 7.16 0.66
N TYR A 71 2.51 7.07 0.06
CA TYR A 71 1.77 8.26 -0.33
C TYR A 71 1.29 9.01 0.92
N ARG A 72 1.19 10.33 0.81
CA ARG A 72 0.67 11.16 1.90
C ARG A 72 -0.86 11.16 1.93
N PRO A 73 -1.49 11.13 3.11
CA PRO A 73 -2.94 11.24 3.19
C PRO A 73 -3.39 12.60 2.67
N ALA A 74 -4.64 12.65 2.20
CA ALA A 74 -5.30 13.93 1.95
C ALA A 74 -5.37 14.78 3.23
N ASP A 75 -5.50 16.10 3.07
CA ASP A 75 -5.43 17.05 4.19
C ASP A 75 -6.57 16.91 5.20
N THR A 76 -7.73 16.40 4.76
CA THR A 76 -8.90 16.21 5.63
C THR A 76 -9.56 14.87 5.36
N ALA A 77 -10.27 14.35 6.36
CA ALA A 77 -11.05 13.12 6.25
C ALA A 77 -12.09 13.22 5.12
N ASN A 78 -12.80 14.35 4.99
CA ASN A 78 -13.80 14.56 3.93
C ASN A 78 -13.23 14.45 2.51
N ILE A 79 -11.97 14.86 2.32
CA ILE A 79 -11.28 14.67 1.03
C ILE A 79 -10.86 13.21 0.87
N ARG A 80 -10.23 12.62 1.89
CA ARG A 80 -9.77 11.23 1.86
C ARG A 80 -10.90 10.26 1.56
N TYR A 81 -12.05 10.48 2.17
CA TYR A 81 -13.24 9.65 2.12
C TYR A 81 -14.34 10.26 1.24
N HIS A 82 -13.95 10.98 0.18
CA HIS A 82 -14.89 11.68 -0.71
C HIS A 82 -15.97 10.78 -1.32
N PHE A 83 -15.68 9.49 -1.49
CA PHE A 83 -16.60 8.50 -2.06
C PHE A 83 -17.35 7.67 -1.00
N SER A 84 -17.15 7.96 0.29
CA SER A 84 -17.88 7.24 1.34
C SER A 84 -19.37 7.61 1.32
N ILE A 85 -20.21 6.60 1.56
CA ILE A 85 -21.66 6.76 1.69
C ILE A 85 -21.99 6.55 3.17
N ASP A 86 -22.63 7.53 3.81
CA ASP A 86 -22.82 7.61 5.27
C ASP A 86 -23.80 6.58 5.89
N ASP A 87 -24.37 5.64 5.12
CA ASP A 87 -25.64 4.98 5.50
C ASP A 87 -25.64 3.44 5.59
N THR A 88 -24.50 2.75 5.79
CA THR A 88 -24.58 1.34 6.25
C THR A 88 -23.42 0.94 7.15
N GLU A 89 -23.76 0.58 8.40
CA GLU A 89 -22.88 -0.11 9.36
C GLU A 89 -22.33 -1.46 8.85
N GLU A 90 -22.77 -1.93 7.67
CA GLU A 90 -22.51 -3.27 7.14
C GLU A 90 -21.60 -3.34 5.91
N THR A 91 -20.87 -2.29 5.54
CA THR A 91 -19.94 -2.42 4.42
C THR A 91 -18.50 -2.07 4.77
N GLU A 92 -17.76 -3.11 5.20
CA GLU A 92 -16.32 -3.27 4.91
C GLU A 92 -16.05 -3.35 3.38
N THR A 93 -16.82 -2.62 2.56
CA THR A 93 -16.61 -2.54 1.13
C THR A 93 -15.42 -1.64 0.85
N CYS A 94 -14.75 -1.97 -0.25
CA CYS A 94 -13.47 -1.43 -0.68
C CYS A 94 -13.63 0.05 -1.09
N ASN A 95 -13.74 0.95 -0.12
CA ASN A 95 -13.95 2.37 -0.40
C ASN A 95 -12.71 2.94 -1.06
N VAL A 96 -12.91 3.57 -2.22
CA VAL A 96 -11.86 4.30 -2.93
C VAL A 96 -11.46 5.47 -2.04
N GLU A 97 -10.20 5.49 -1.61
CA GLU A 97 -9.65 6.61 -0.83
C GLU A 97 -8.85 7.54 -1.73
N LEU A 98 -8.93 8.84 -1.45
CA LEU A 98 -8.09 9.86 -2.09
C LEU A 98 -6.83 10.13 -1.24
N TRP A 99 -5.68 10.02 -1.88
CA TRP A 99 -4.36 10.29 -1.30
C TRP A 99 -3.65 11.37 -2.11
N LYS A 100 -2.66 12.04 -1.54
CA LYS A 100 -1.83 12.97 -2.30
C LYS A 100 -0.93 12.21 -3.27
N THR A 101 -0.51 12.88 -4.34
CA THR A 101 0.40 12.31 -5.34
C THR A 101 1.86 12.31 -4.89
N ASP A 102 2.21 13.07 -3.85
CA ASP A 102 3.55 13.09 -3.26
C ASP A 102 3.72 12.03 -2.17
N PHE A 103 4.98 11.65 -1.96
CA PHE A 103 5.37 10.68 -0.94
C PHE A 103 5.79 11.36 0.35
N PHE A 104 5.67 10.65 1.47
CA PHE A 104 6.42 10.99 2.66
C PHE A 104 7.94 10.95 2.38
N PRO A 105 8.74 11.74 3.12
CA PRO A 105 10.19 11.58 3.11
C PRO A 105 10.59 10.15 3.44
N GLU A 106 11.67 9.68 2.83
CA GLU A 106 12.18 8.33 3.11
C GLU A 106 12.64 8.25 4.57
N SER A 107 12.22 7.20 5.26
CA SER A 107 12.56 6.93 6.65
C SER A 107 12.74 5.42 6.87
N ARG A 108 13.05 5.03 8.12
CA ARG A 108 13.04 3.63 8.53
C ARG A 108 11.68 2.95 8.31
N ASP A 109 10.59 3.72 8.34
CA ASP A 109 9.22 3.22 8.20
C ASP A 109 8.90 2.83 6.75
N CYS A 110 9.78 3.16 5.79
CA CYS A 110 9.73 2.66 4.43
C CYS A 110 10.12 1.18 4.33
N ILE A 111 10.74 0.59 5.35
CA ILE A 111 11.14 -0.82 5.35
C ILE A 111 10.11 -1.61 6.14
N ILE A 112 9.40 -2.52 5.46
CA ILE A 112 8.43 -3.39 6.11
C ILE A 112 8.65 -4.85 5.73
N PRO A 113 8.34 -5.80 6.62
CA PRO A 113 8.20 -7.19 6.23
C PRO A 113 7.14 -7.35 5.13
N VAL A 114 7.40 -8.25 4.16
CA VAL A 114 6.44 -8.50 3.08
C VAL A 114 5.08 -9.02 3.56
N HIS A 115 5.01 -9.61 4.77
CA HIS A 115 3.74 -10.09 5.34
C HIS A 115 2.77 -8.97 5.74
N ASN A 116 3.26 -7.73 5.87
CA ASN A 116 2.41 -6.55 6.08
C ASN A 116 1.71 -6.09 4.79
N ILE A 117 2.16 -6.53 3.61
CA ILE A 117 1.51 -6.20 2.35
C ILE A 117 0.17 -6.93 2.28
N LEU A 118 -0.92 -6.17 2.18
CA LEU A 118 -2.29 -6.68 2.13
C LEU A 118 -2.68 -7.06 0.70
N CYS A 119 -2.55 -6.13 -0.25
CA CYS A 119 -2.94 -6.34 -1.64
C CYS A 119 -2.28 -5.31 -2.56
N GLN A 120 -2.43 -5.51 -3.88
CA GLN A 120 -2.10 -4.49 -4.87
C GLN A 120 -3.24 -3.48 -5.01
N PHE A 121 -2.97 -2.31 -5.59
CA PHE A 121 -4.02 -1.36 -5.98
C PHE A 121 -3.76 -0.75 -7.35
N VAL A 122 -4.82 -0.23 -7.98
CA VAL A 122 -4.73 0.54 -9.21
C VAL A 122 -4.87 2.03 -8.88
N PRO A 123 -3.80 2.83 -9.04
CA PRO A 123 -3.90 4.27 -8.90
C PRO A 123 -4.67 4.90 -10.08
N ALA A 124 -5.58 5.83 -9.79
CA ALA A 124 -6.16 6.72 -10.78
C ALA A 124 -5.98 8.18 -10.35
N LYS A 125 -5.68 9.07 -11.29
CA LYS A 125 -5.63 10.52 -11.03
C LYS A 125 -7.06 11.05 -10.90
N TYR A 126 -7.32 11.85 -9.87
CA TYR A 126 -8.63 12.39 -9.59
C TYR A 126 -8.56 13.85 -9.14
N LYS A 127 -9.52 14.66 -9.58
CA LYS A 127 -9.71 16.04 -9.13
C LYS A 127 -11.15 16.19 -8.64
N ILE A 128 -11.31 16.70 -7.42
CA ILE A 128 -12.63 16.92 -6.81
C ILE A 128 -13.42 18.02 -7.55
N SER A 129 -12.73 18.98 -8.17
CA SER A 129 -13.38 20.01 -8.97
C SER A 129 -12.79 20.06 -10.39
N SER A 130 -13.60 20.54 -11.33
CA SER A 130 -13.23 20.75 -12.74
C SER A 130 -12.32 21.97 -12.95
N ASN A 131 -12.01 22.72 -11.88
CA ASN A 131 -11.09 23.85 -11.95
C ASN A 131 -9.69 23.39 -12.40
N ARG A 132 -9.07 24.13 -13.32
CA ARG A 132 -7.72 23.83 -13.82
C ARG A 132 -6.68 23.79 -12.69
N ASN A 133 -6.84 24.64 -11.69
CA ASN A 133 -5.94 24.73 -10.52
C ASN A 133 -6.35 23.80 -9.37
N ALA A 134 -7.32 22.91 -9.57
CA ALA A 134 -7.71 21.96 -8.54
C ALA A 134 -6.57 20.99 -8.23
N THR A 135 -6.37 20.73 -6.93
CA THR A 135 -5.45 19.71 -6.43
C THR A 135 -5.79 18.36 -7.05
N GLU A 136 -4.76 17.70 -7.60
CA GLU A 136 -4.85 16.34 -8.10
C GLU A 136 -4.52 15.36 -6.97
N TYR A 137 -5.37 14.35 -6.82
CA TYR A 137 -5.23 13.26 -5.87
C TYR A 137 -5.06 11.93 -6.60
N LEU A 138 -4.57 10.94 -5.87
CA LEU A 138 -4.51 9.55 -6.24
C LEU A 138 -5.71 8.83 -5.63
N ALA A 139 -6.66 8.42 -6.48
CA ALA A 139 -7.71 7.49 -6.11
C ALA A 139 -7.12 6.07 -6.03
N ILE A 140 -7.14 5.50 -4.83
CA ILE A 140 -6.63 4.17 -4.54
C ILE A 140 -7.76 3.16 -4.76
N ASN A 141 -7.65 2.33 -5.79
CA ASN A 141 -8.60 1.25 -6.06
C ASN A 141 -7.97 -0.09 -5.67
N PRO A 142 -8.25 -0.65 -4.48
CA PRO A 142 -7.59 -1.88 -4.03
C PRO A 142 -8.04 -3.06 -4.87
N LEU A 143 -7.08 -3.88 -5.28
CA LEU A 143 -7.31 -5.16 -5.96
C LEU A 143 -7.53 -6.24 -4.89
N ASN A 144 -8.52 -6.06 -4.03
CA ASN A 144 -8.95 -7.09 -3.10
C ASN A 144 -9.71 -8.16 -3.87
N ARG A 145 -9.03 -9.24 -4.28
CA ARG A 145 -9.72 -10.50 -4.54
C ARG A 145 -10.26 -10.95 -3.19
N LYS A 146 -11.58 -10.87 -2.99
CA LYS A 146 -12.24 -11.69 -1.96
C LYS A 146 -11.85 -13.14 -2.29
N PHE A 147 -10.82 -13.67 -1.64
CA PHE A 147 -10.67 -15.10 -1.53
C PHE A 147 -11.85 -15.53 -0.68
N HIS A 148 -12.95 -15.91 -1.34
CA HIS A 148 -14.00 -16.68 -0.72
C HIS A 148 -13.35 -18.02 -0.37
N ILE A 149 -12.69 -18.09 0.77
CA ILE A 149 -12.38 -19.37 1.39
C ILE A 149 -13.73 -19.82 1.94
N ARG A 150 -14.40 -20.70 1.16
CA ARG A 150 -15.57 -21.45 1.61
C ARG A 150 -15.14 -22.49 2.64
#